data_AF-A0A536YF80-F1
#
_entry.id   AF-A0A536YF80-F1
#
_cell.length_a   1.000
_cell.length_b   1.000
_cell.length_c   1.000
_cell.angle_alpha   90.00
_cell.angle_beta   90.00
_cell.angle_gamma   90.00
#
_symmetry.space_group_name_H-M   'P 1'
#
loop_
_entity.id
_entity.type
_entity.pdbx_description
1 polymer ?
#
loop_
_entity_poly.entity_id
_entity_poly.type
_entity_poly.pdbx_seq_one_letter_code
_entity_poly.pdbx_strand_id
1 'polypeptide(L)'
;MIKRNKCGHPPGAGLAAGMLFLSLAAAPLAAPRIAAAPVNYAQRPEVRAFIAEVVADEGFDARALRRLFAQAHHQPKVVAAMSRPVLSPPKWYEFAPRFLDPARVEAGAEFWREHSGTLHRARD
;
A
#
# COMPACT_ATOMS: atom_id res chain seq x y z
N MET A 1 33.91 -1.97 -35.98
CA MET A 1 34.94 -3.03 -35.98
C MET A 1 36.30 -2.40 -35.73
N ILE A 2 36.93 -2.69 -34.59
CA ILE A 2 38.32 -3.16 -34.43
C ILE A 2 38.57 -3.29 -32.92
N LYS A 3 39.24 -4.39 -32.59
CA LYS A 3 39.30 -5.09 -31.32
C LYS A 3 40.54 -4.68 -30.52
N ARG A 4 40.40 -4.79 -29.19
CA ARG A 4 41.39 -5.28 -28.20
C ARG A 4 42.62 -4.41 -27.95
N ASN A 5 42.92 -4.17 -26.67
CA ASN A 5 44.02 -4.91 -26.05
C ASN A 5 43.92 -4.97 -24.52
N LYS A 6 43.93 -6.22 -24.04
CA LYS A 6 44.21 -6.61 -22.67
C LYS A 6 45.69 -6.34 -22.39
N CYS A 7 46.01 -5.71 -21.27
CA CYS A 7 47.36 -5.76 -20.72
C CYS A 7 47.46 -6.89 -19.69
N GLY A 8 48.60 -7.58 -19.72
CA GLY A 8 48.86 -8.84 -19.03
C GLY A 8 49.39 -8.73 -17.60
N HIS A 9 49.64 -9.93 -17.08
CA HIS A 9 50.07 -10.36 -15.74
C HIS A 9 51.47 -9.86 -15.34
N PRO A 10 51.86 -9.95 -14.04
CA PRO A 10 52.84 -10.99 -13.71
C PRO A 10 52.59 -11.73 -12.37
N PRO A 11 53.33 -12.84 -12.14
CA PRO A 11 53.01 -13.88 -11.17
C PRO A 11 53.70 -13.64 -9.82
N GLY A 12 53.15 -14.23 -8.76
CA GLY A 12 53.79 -14.22 -7.45
C GLY A 12 53.19 -15.30 -6.57
N ALA A 13 53.86 -16.44 -6.54
CA ALA A 13 53.62 -17.51 -5.57
C ALA A 13 53.78 -16.98 -4.15
N GLY A 14 52.80 -17.25 -3.30
CA GLY A 14 52.84 -17.01 -1.87
C GLY A 14 52.11 -18.14 -1.16
N LEU A 15 52.86 -19.18 -0.79
CA LEU A 15 52.43 -20.22 0.11
C LEU A 15 52.14 -19.59 1.49
N ALA A 16 50.88 -19.58 1.91
CA ALA A 16 50.47 -19.40 3.29
C ALA A 16 49.24 -20.29 3.50
N ALA A 17 49.45 -21.49 4.03
CA ALA A 17 49.29 -21.77 5.46
C ALA A 17 47.81 -21.74 5.88
N GLY A 18 47.22 -22.94 5.86
CA GLY A 18 46.10 -23.41 6.68
C GLY A 18 45.07 -22.41 7.19
N MET A 19 43.89 -22.43 6.57
CA MET A 19 42.64 -22.25 7.30
C MET A 19 41.65 -23.31 6.83
N LEU A 20 41.46 -24.33 7.67
CA LEU A 20 40.37 -25.28 7.56
C LEU A 20 39.07 -24.51 7.85
N PHE A 21 38.45 -23.92 6.83
CA PHE A 21 37.11 -23.35 6.94
C PHE A 21 36.11 -24.51 7.02
N LEU A 22 35.73 -24.86 8.26
CA LEU A 22 34.60 -25.74 8.53
C LEU A 22 33.31 -25.01 8.08
N SER A 23 32.86 -25.29 6.86
CA SER A 23 31.64 -24.71 6.30
C SER A 23 30.42 -25.33 6.99
N LEU A 24 29.94 -24.64 8.03
CA LEU A 24 28.67 -24.97 8.67
C LEU A 24 27.54 -24.47 7.76
N ALA A 25 26.97 -25.37 6.96
CA ALA A 25 25.79 -25.10 6.17
C ALA A 25 24.60 -24.81 7.10
N ALA A 26 24.34 -23.54 7.38
CA ALA A 26 23.14 -23.09 8.08
C ALA A 26 21.94 -23.26 7.15
N ALA A 27 21.17 -24.34 7.36
CA ALA A 27 19.85 -24.47 6.74
C ALA A 27 18.95 -23.31 7.24
N PRO A 28 18.24 -22.60 6.34
CA PRO A 28 17.35 -21.54 6.77
C PRO A 28 16.21 -22.17 7.55
N LEU A 29 16.10 -21.86 8.85
CA LEU A 29 14.87 -22.12 9.60
C LEU A 29 13.77 -21.28 8.94
N ALA A 30 12.95 -21.91 8.11
CA ALA A 30 11.70 -21.34 7.65
C ALA A 30 10.78 -21.22 8.88
N ALA A 31 10.74 -20.02 9.47
CA ALA A 31 9.79 -19.72 10.52
C ALA A 31 8.36 -19.93 9.98
N PRO A 32 7.46 -20.57 10.75
CA PRO A 32 6.08 -20.72 10.32
C PRO A 32 5.48 -19.32 10.13
N ARG A 33 5.02 -19.02 8.91
CA ARG A 33 4.13 -17.89 8.69
C ARG A 33 2.84 -18.19 9.41
N ILE A 34 2.64 -17.60 10.58
CA ILE A 34 1.31 -17.53 11.21
C ILE A 34 0.45 -16.73 10.24
N ALA A 35 -0.35 -17.42 9.44
CA ALA A 35 -1.45 -16.80 8.73
C ALA A 35 -2.37 -16.24 9.83
N ALA A 36 -2.47 -14.92 9.93
CA ALA A 36 -3.46 -14.30 10.79
C ALA A 36 -4.83 -14.85 10.36
N ALA A 37 -5.51 -15.56 11.27
CA ALA A 37 -6.88 -16.01 11.02
C ALA A 37 -7.72 -14.81 10.56
N PRO A 38 -8.69 -15.00 9.66
CA PRO A 38 -9.58 -13.92 9.26
C PRO A 38 -10.20 -13.32 10.53
N VAL A 39 -9.82 -12.08 10.85
CA VAL A 39 -10.34 -11.39 12.02
C VAL A 39 -11.80 -11.12 11.73
N ASN A 40 -12.69 -11.88 12.37
CA ASN A 40 -14.11 -11.58 12.34
C ASN A 40 -14.32 -10.29 13.14
N TYR A 41 -14.59 -9.17 12.46
CA TYR A 41 -14.73 -7.88 13.11
C TYR A 41 -15.87 -7.87 14.14
N ALA A 42 -16.95 -8.64 13.92
CA ALA A 42 -18.05 -8.73 14.89
C ALA A 42 -17.62 -9.30 16.26
N GLN A 43 -16.49 -10.01 16.32
CA GLN A 43 -15.92 -10.55 17.56
C GLN A 43 -14.94 -9.61 18.26
N ARG A 44 -14.56 -8.48 17.65
CA ARG A 44 -13.64 -7.52 18.29
C ARG A 44 -14.37 -6.74 19.39
N PRO A 45 -13.80 -6.59 20.60
CA PRO A 45 -14.42 -5.83 21.68
C PRO A 45 -14.77 -4.40 21.29
N GLU A 46 -13.90 -3.73 20.55
CA GLU A 46 -14.08 -2.34 20.11
C GLU A 46 -15.26 -2.23 19.13
N VAL A 47 -15.43 -3.21 18.25
CA VAL A 47 -16.57 -3.27 17.31
C VAL A 47 -17.88 -3.53 18.06
N ARG A 48 -17.87 -4.36 19.11
CA ARG A 48 -19.08 -4.55 19.93
C ARG A 48 -19.48 -3.28 20.68
N ALA A 49 -18.51 -2.54 21.20
CA ALA A 49 -18.76 -1.25 21.84
C ALA A 49 -19.37 -0.26 20.84
N PHE A 50 -18.77 -0.14 19.64
CA PHE A 50 -19.31 0.69 18.57
C PHE A 50 -20.73 0.28 18.15
N ILE A 51 -21.03 -1.01 18.02
CA ILE A 51 -22.39 -1.47 17.73
C ILE A 51 -23.35 -1.04 18.83
N ALA A 52 -22.97 -1.13 20.10
CA ALA A 52 -23.82 -0.71 21.21
C ALA A 52 -24.09 0.80 21.20
N GLU A 53 -23.07 1.60 20.89
CA GLU A 53 -23.17 3.06 20.70
C GLU A 53 -24.16 3.41 19.58
N VAL A 54 -23.96 2.88 18.37
CA VAL A 54 -24.85 3.14 17.23
C VAL A 54 -26.29 2.66 17.46
N VAL A 55 -26.47 1.58 18.20
CA VAL A 55 -27.82 1.11 18.59
C VAL A 55 -28.47 2.08 19.57
N ALA A 56 -27.72 2.60 20.54
CA ALA A 56 -28.24 3.52 21.55
C ALA A 56 -28.55 4.91 20.97
N ASP A 57 -27.64 5.44 20.15
CA ASP A 57 -27.70 6.81 19.66
C ASP A 57 -28.61 6.94 18.43
N GLU A 58 -28.55 5.96 17.52
CA GLU A 58 -29.20 6.03 16.21
C GLU A 58 -30.29 4.97 16.01
N GLY A 59 -30.51 4.05 16.96
CA GLY A 59 -31.60 3.08 16.93
C GLY A 59 -31.46 1.93 15.91
N PHE A 60 -30.25 1.62 15.45
CA PHE A 60 -30.00 0.53 14.49
C PHE A 60 -30.28 -0.87 15.07
N ASP A 61 -30.59 -1.85 14.22
CA ASP A 61 -30.69 -3.26 14.63
C ASP A 61 -29.29 -3.87 14.91
N ALA A 62 -29.03 -4.17 16.19
CA ALA A 62 -27.80 -4.81 16.64
C ALA A 62 -27.51 -6.17 15.96
N ARG A 63 -28.53 -6.94 15.58
CA ARG A 63 -28.34 -8.21 14.83
C ARG A 63 -27.90 -7.94 13.40
N ALA A 64 -28.48 -6.94 12.73
CA ALA A 64 -28.08 -6.53 11.39
C ALA A 64 -26.63 -6.02 11.38
N LEU A 65 -26.25 -5.15 12.32
CA LEU A 65 -24.89 -4.65 12.44
C LEU A 65 -23.87 -5.76 12.70
N ARG A 66 -24.18 -6.72 13.59
CA ARG A 66 -23.30 -7.88 13.81
C ARG A 66 -23.12 -8.73 12.56
N ARG A 67 -24.18 -8.96 11.78
CA ARG A 67 -24.08 -9.68 10.49
C ARG A 67 -23.24 -8.91 9.47
N LEU A 68 -23.35 -7.58 9.45
CA LEU A 68 -22.55 -6.72 8.58
C LEU A 68 -21.06 -6.83 8.94
N PHE A 69 -20.71 -6.63 10.22
CA PHE A 69 -19.32 -6.73 10.67
C PHE A 69 -18.74 -8.15 10.58
N ALA A 70 -19.56 -9.20 10.59
CA ALA A 70 -19.10 -10.56 10.33
C ALA A 70 -18.63 -10.78 8.88
N GLN A 71 -19.15 -9.98 7.94
CA GLN A 71 -18.76 -9.98 6.53
C GLN A 71 -17.67 -8.97 6.19
N ALA A 72 -17.30 -8.10 7.14
CA ALA A 72 -16.23 -7.14 6.93
C ALA A 72 -14.88 -7.86 6.86
N HIS A 73 -14.03 -7.41 5.95
CA HIS A 73 -12.70 -7.98 5.74
C HIS A 73 -11.62 -6.93 5.90
N HIS A 74 -10.52 -7.31 6.54
CA HIS A 74 -9.38 -6.44 6.70
C HIS A 74 -8.75 -6.22 5.33
N GLN A 75 -8.50 -4.95 4.99
CA GLN A 75 -7.84 -4.57 3.75
C GLN A 75 -6.43 -4.06 4.05
N PRO A 76 -5.38 -4.92 3.96
CA PRO A 76 -4.01 -4.52 4.29
C PRO A 76 -3.54 -3.30 3.50
N LYS A 77 -3.97 -3.15 2.25
CA LYS A 77 -3.61 -2.00 1.40
C LYS A 77 -4.18 -0.68 1.93
N VAL A 78 -5.40 -0.70 2.49
CA VAL A 78 -6.04 0.49 3.07
C VAL A 78 -5.31 0.89 4.34
N VAL A 79 -5.06 -0.07 5.25
CA VAL A 79 -4.32 0.21 6.50
C VAL A 79 -2.91 0.70 6.20
N ALA A 80 -2.20 0.04 5.28
CA ALA A 80 -0.88 0.49 4.85
C ALA A 80 -0.89 1.90 4.26
N ALA A 81 -1.92 2.28 3.49
CA ALA A 81 -2.06 3.63 2.96
C ALA A 81 -2.31 4.67 4.05
N MET A 82 -3.14 4.36 5.05
CA MET A 82 -3.42 5.23 6.19
C MET A 82 -2.23 5.38 7.15
N SER A 83 -1.39 4.34 7.28
CA SER A 83 -0.22 4.34 8.16
C SER A 83 1.05 4.89 7.51
N ARG A 84 0.99 5.42 6.27
CA ARG A 84 2.16 6.01 5.63
C ARG A 84 2.60 7.25 6.41
N PRO A 85 3.91 7.43 6.67
CA PRO A 85 4.40 8.63 7.32
C PRO A 85 4.06 9.86 6.47
N VAL A 86 3.70 10.94 7.14
CA VAL A 86 3.43 12.23 6.48
C VAL A 86 4.74 12.75 5.90
N LEU A 87 4.77 12.94 4.58
CA LEU A 87 5.90 13.53 3.86
C LEU A 87 5.58 14.98 3.53
N SER A 88 6.61 15.82 3.43
CA SER A 88 6.47 17.18 2.90
C SER A 88 5.82 17.13 1.51
N PRO A 89 4.82 17.99 1.23
CA PRO A 89 4.20 18.01 -0.07
C PRO A 89 5.22 18.39 -1.15
N PRO A 90 5.09 17.86 -2.37
CA PRO A 90 5.95 18.25 -3.50
C PRO A 90 5.78 19.74 -3.81
N LYS A 91 6.79 20.33 -4.45
CA LYS A 91 6.67 21.71 -4.95
C LYS A 91 5.57 21.78 -6.02
N TRP A 92 4.93 22.94 -6.17
CA TRP A 92 3.78 23.09 -7.08
C TRP A 92 4.06 22.60 -8.51
N TYR A 93 5.22 22.93 -9.06
CA TYR A 93 5.60 22.52 -10.43
C TYR A 93 5.77 21.01 -10.60
N GLU A 94 5.97 20.24 -9.52
CA GLU A 94 6.06 18.78 -9.52
C GLU A 94 4.68 18.12 -9.34
N PHE A 95 3.74 18.84 -8.72
CA PHE A 95 2.38 18.38 -8.42
C PHE A 95 1.42 18.64 -9.58
N ALA A 96 1.38 19.89 -10.07
CA ALA A 96 0.40 20.37 -11.02
C ALA A 96 0.28 19.54 -12.31
N PRO A 97 1.38 19.06 -12.93
CA PRO A 97 1.29 18.28 -14.17
C PRO A 97 0.49 16.98 -14.06
N ARG A 98 0.33 16.40 -12.85
CA ARG A 98 -0.50 15.19 -12.63
C ARG A 98 -2.01 15.47 -12.74
N PHE A 99 -2.39 16.75 -12.70
CA PHE A 99 -3.78 17.19 -12.76
C PHE A 99 -4.08 18.02 -14.01
N LEU A 100 -3.15 18.87 -14.43
CA LEU A 100 -3.23 19.67 -15.65
C LEU A 100 -2.72 18.88 -16.86
N ASP A 101 -3.23 17.66 -17.00
CA ASP A 101 -2.97 16.79 -18.14
C ASP A 101 -3.96 17.10 -19.28
N PRO A 102 -3.52 17.19 -20.55
CA PRO A 102 -4.41 17.54 -21.67
C PRO A 102 -5.64 16.65 -21.79
N ALA A 103 -5.53 15.34 -21.55
CA ALA A 103 -6.66 14.43 -21.64
C ALA A 103 -7.68 14.68 -20.52
N ARG A 104 -7.21 15.00 -19.30
CA ARG A 104 -8.10 15.38 -18.20
C ARG A 104 -8.80 16.72 -18.46
N VAL A 105 -8.11 17.69 -19.06
CA VAL A 105 -8.72 18.99 -19.42
C VAL A 105 -9.82 18.82 -20.45
N GLU A 106 -9.58 18.04 -21.51
CA GLU A 106 -10.60 17.79 -22.54
C GLU A 106 -11.81 17.05 -21.95
N ALA A 107 -11.58 15.98 -21.18
CA ALA A 107 -12.66 15.26 -20.51
C ALA A 107 -13.46 16.16 -19.55
N GLY A 108 -12.79 17.07 -18.83
CA GLY A 108 -13.44 18.06 -17.98
C GLY A 108 -14.28 19.07 -18.78
N ALA A 109 -13.81 19.51 -19.94
CA ALA A 109 -14.55 20.40 -20.82
C ALA A 109 -15.78 19.71 -21.43
N GLU A 110 -15.67 18.43 -21.79
CA GLU A 110 -16.79 17.61 -22.23
C GLU A 110 -17.84 17.45 -21.12
N PHE A 111 -17.42 17.03 -19.92
CA PHE A 111 -18.29 16.91 -18.74
C PHE A 111 -19.01 18.24 -18.44
N TRP A 112 -18.31 19.37 -18.54
CA TRP A 112 -18.91 20.69 -18.32
C TRP A 112 -20.00 21.01 -19.35
N ARG A 113 -19.76 20.73 -20.63
CA ARG A 113 -20.75 20.96 -21.69
C ARG A 113 -21.97 20.07 -21.49
N GLU A 114 -21.76 18.78 -21.24
CA GLU A 114 -22.81 17.78 -21.04
C GLU A 114 -23.70 18.13 -19.84
N HIS A 115 -23.12 18.57 -18.72
CA HIS A 115 -23.85 18.83 -17.48
C HIS A 115 -24.08 20.32 -17.20
N SER A 116 -23.97 21.18 -18.22
CA SER A 116 -24.07 22.63 -18.09
C SER A 116 -25.29 23.11 -17.30
N GLY A 117 -26.47 22.54 -17.53
CA GLY A 117 -27.68 22.89 -16.77
C GLY A 117 -27.63 22.49 -15.30
N THR A 118 -27.02 21.35 -14.96
CA THR A 118 -26.83 20.93 -13.56
C THR A 118 -25.78 21.78 -12.87
N LEU A 119 -24.68 22.10 -13.55
CA LEU A 119 -23.65 22.99 -13.04
C LEU A 119 -24.18 24.42 -12.82
N HIS A 120 -25.07 24.89 -13.69
CA HIS A 120 -25.75 26.18 -13.52
C HIS A 120 -26.60 26.19 -12.24
N ARG A 121 -27.45 25.17 -12.04
CA ARG A 121 -28.26 25.06 -10.81
C ARG A 121 -27.44 24.94 -9.53
N ALA A 122 -26.24 24.37 -9.58
CA ALA A 122 -25.37 24.23 -8.40
C ALA A 122 -24.62 25.52 -8.06
N ARG A 123 -24.54 26.46 -9.00
CA ARG A 123 -23.92 27.77 -8.79
C ARG A 123 -24.87 28.74 -8.10
N ASP A 124 -26.16 28.66 -8.42
CA ASP A 124 -27.22 29.54 -7.93
C ASP A 124 -27.67 29.14 -6.51
#